data_AF-U9TVR1-F1
#
_entry.id   AF-U9TVR1-F1
#
_cell.length_a   1.000
_cell.length_b   1.000
_cell.length_c   1.000
_cell.angle_alpha   90.00
_cell.angle_beta   90.00
_cell.angle_gamma   90.00
#
_symmetry.space_group_name_H-M   'P 1'
#
loop_
_entity.id
_entity.type
_entity.pdbx_description
1 polymer ?
#
loop_
_entity_poly.entity_id
_entity_poly.type
_entity_poly.pdbx_seq_one_letter_code
_entity_poly.pdbx_strand_id
1 'polypeptide(L)'
;MDKTQMALDIACGLKFLHFKEIIHRDLHSKNILVNNGKLLIADFGLSKKFAEARINSLANTRGMIEYTEPQCFKSLKYKKNKKSDIYSLGVLLWEISSGRPPFSDCERSLLRDHIKDGNREEPTEDTPLKYQQLYQKCWESEPNSRPDIEEVYETISQLKTEDFSLLPSPQSNINEIKSSNIDYNDDLNISDDLNSKRESSHKPNGFIKKVSKYFDSELLRSGLRSMTLRTRRGEKYFDDCK
;
A
#
# COMPACT_ATOMS: atom_id res chain seq x y z
N MET A 1 -13.06 -4.62 -2.26
CA MET A 1 -11.92 -5.39 -1.74
C MET A 1 -11.75 -4.93 -0.30
N ASP A 2 -11.53 -5.82 0.65
CA ASP A 2 -11.43 -5.44 2.05
C ASP A 2 -10.20 -4.53 2.27
N LYS A 3 -10.39 -3.33 2.84
CA LYS A 3 -9.34 -2.31 3.01
C LYS A 3 -8.21 -2.85 3.89
N THR A 4 -8.54 -3.58 4.95
CA THR A 4 -7.57 -4.19 5.86
C THR A 4 -6.75 -5.27 5.15
N GLN A 5 -7.40 -6.13 4.34
CA GLN A 5 -6.70 -7.09 3.49
C GLN A 5 -5.78 -6.43 2.46
N MET A 6 -6.20 -5.33 1.83
CA MET A 6 -5.37 -4.58 0.88
C MET A 6 -4.09 -4.07 1.55
N ALA A 7 -4.23 -3.49 2.74
CA ALA A 7 -3.11 -3.01 3.55
C ALA A 7 -2.16 -4.16 3.94
N LEU A 8 -2.70 -5.32 4.34
CA LEU A 8 -1.90 -6.51 4.67
C LEU A 8 -1.11 -7.05 3.49
N ASP A 9 -1.71 -7.13 2.31
CA ASP A 9 -1.03 -7.64 1.11
C ASP A 9 0.19 -6.77 0.77
N ILE A 10 0.03 -5.44 0.81
CA ILE A 10 1.12 -4.49 0.54
C ILE A 10 2.18 -4.57 1.66
N ALA A 11 1.76 -4.57 2.93
CA ALA A 11 2.68 -4.66 4.07
C ALA A 11 3.49 -5.97 4.05
N CYS A 12 2.86 -7.10 3.69
CA CYS A 12 3.53 -8.38 3.54
C CYS A 12 4.57 -8.36 2.41
N GLY A 13 4.23 -7.79 1.26
CA GLY A 13 5.16 -7.59 0.15
C GLY A 13 6.35 -6.74 0.55
N LEU A 14 6.12 -5.61 1.25
CA LEU A 14 7.19 -4.72 1.68
C LEU A 14 8.07 -5.37 2.75
N LYS A 15 7.46 -6.12 3.69
CA LYS A 15 8.17 -6.90 4.71
C LYS A 15 9.16 -7.86 4.06
N PHE A 16 8.73 -8.58 3.02
CA PHE A 16 9.62 -9.46 2.27
C PHE A 16 10.80 -8.71 1.63
N LEU A 17 10.56 -7.55 1.02
CA LEU A 17 11.64 -6.74 0.43
C LEU A 17 12.64 -6.28 1.48
N HIS A 18 12.16 -5.74 2.60
CA HIS A 18 13.00 -5.25 3.69
C HIS A 18 13.79 -6.38 4.35
N PHE A 19 13.20 -7.56 4.52
CA PHE A 19 13.90 -8.77 4.97
C PHE A 19 15.02 -9.18 4.01
N LYS A 20 14.83 -9.00 2.69
CA LYS A 20 15.86 -9.23 1.67
C LYS A 20 16.85 -8.07 1.52
N GLU A 21 16.84 -7.10 2.43
CA GLU A 21 17.66 -5.88 2.38
C GLU A 21 17.48 -5.08 1.09
N ILE A 22 16.27 -5.11 0.52
CA ILE A 22 15.88 -4.33 -0.67
C ILE A 22 15.00 -3.16 -0.23
N ILE A 23 15.38 -1.95 -0.65
CA ILE A 23 14.60 -0.74 -0.48
C ILE A 23 13.89 -0.47 -1.81
N HIS A 24 12.56 -0.27 -1.79
CA HIS A 24 11.75 -0.08 -3.00
C HIS A 24 12.00 1.27 -3.65
N ARG A 25 11.97 2.35 -2.86
CA ARG A 25 12.33 3.75 -3.17
C ARG A 25 11.35 4.53 -4.06
N ASP A 26 10.35 3.85 -4.60
CA ASP A 26 9.25 4.41 -5.41
C ASP A 26 7.91 3.71 -5.17
N LEU A 27 7.59 3.46 -3.90
CA LEU A 27 6.36 2.77 -3.52
C LEU A 27 5.17 3.73 -3.64
N HIS A 28 4.17 3.39 -4.44
CA HIS A 28 2.94 4.18 -4.64
C HIS A 28 1.85 3.36 -5.34
N SER A 29 0.60 3.84 -5.40
CA SER A 29 -0.54 3.03 -5.89
C SER A 29 -0.40 2.57 -7.34
N LYS A 30 0.28 3.33 -8.21
CA LYS A 30 0.57 2.92 -9.60
C LYS A 30 1.58 1.78 -9.73
N ASN A 31 2.28 1.44 -8.65
CA ASN A 31 3.25 0.35 -8.54
C ASN A 31 2.69 -0.83 -7.72
N ILE A 32 1.40 -0.81 -7.42
CA ILE A 32 0.69 -1.96 -6.85
C ILE A 32 -0.15 -2.60 -7.95
N LEU A 33 0.02 -3.91 -8.12
CA LEU A 33 -0.72 -4.74 -9.07
C LEU A 33 -1.76 -5.58 -8.33
N VAL A 34 -2.89 -5.83 -8.99
CA VAL A 34 -3.90 -6.78 -8.54
C VAL A 34 -3.75 -8.05 -9.34
N ASN A 35 -3.58 -9.18 -8.66
CA ASN A 35 -3.56 -10.51 -9.25
C ASN A 35 -4.47 -11.44 -8.45
N ASN A 36 -5.56 -11.91 -9.06
CA ASN A 36 -6.55 -12.80 -8.44
C ASN A 36 -7.01 -12.33 -7.04
N GLY A 37 -7.31 -11.03 -6.92
CA GLY A 37 -7.78 -10.43 -5.68
C GLY A 37 -6.69 -10.14 -4.64
N LYS A 38 -5.42 -10.44 -4.93
CA LYS A 38 -4.27 -10.09 -4.08
C LYS A 38 -3.51 -8.88 -4.62
N LEU A 39 -3.02 -8.03 -3.73
CA LEU A 39 -2.14 -6.91 -4.09
C LEU A 39 -0.66 -7.32 -4.08
N LEU A 40 0.08 -6.89 -5.09
CA LEU A 40 1.50 -7.19 -5.27
C LEU A 40 2.27 -5.91 -5.56
N ILE A 41 3.41 -5.72 -4.89
CA ILE A 41 4.35 -4.62 -5.19
C ILE A 41 5.09 -4.93 -6.49
N ALA A 42 5.21 -3.94 -7.37
CA ALA A 42 5.86 -4.02 -8.67
C ALA A 42 6.73 -2.79 -8.94
N ASP A 43 7.42 -2.83 -10.07
CA ASP A 43 8.35 -1.79 -10.56
C ASP A 43 9.56 -1.54 -9.64
N PHE A 44 10.53 -2.44 -9.77
CA PHE A 44 11.79 -2.39 -9.02
C PHE A 44 12.86 -1.53 -9.71
N GLY A 45 12.50 -0.71 -10.72
CA GLY A 45 13.47 0.05 -11.53
C GLY A 45 14.30 1.07 -10.73
N LEU A 46 13.78 1.52 -9.59
CA LEU A 46 14.48 2.42 -8.65
C LEU A 46 14.96 1.70 -7.39
N SER A 47 14.65 0.41 -7.23
CA SER A 47 15.00 -0.36 -6.04
C SER A 47 16.51 -0.56 -5.91
N LYS A 48 16.99 -0.69 -4.68
CA LYS A 48 18.41 -0.94 -4.38
C LYS A 48 18.56 -1.85 -3.19
N LYS A 49 19.61 -2.68 -3.22
CA LYS A 49 20.11 -3.33 -2.00
C LYS A 49 20.66 -2.30 -1.04
N PHE A 50 20.45 -2.51 0.26
CA PHE A 50 20.89 -1.59 1.32
C PHE A 50 22.39 -1.29 1.22
N ALA A 51 23.22 -2.30 0.97
CA ALA A 51 24.67 -2.15 0.82
C ALA A 51 25.09 -1.23 -0.36
N GLU A 52 24.26 -1.15 -1.41
CA GLU A 52 24.50 -0.38 -2.62
C GLU A 52 23.87 1.03 -2.58
N ALA A 53 23.04 1.32 -1.58
CA ALA A 53 22.39 2.61 -1.36
C ALA A 53 23.37 3.73 -0.93
N ARG A 54 24.67 3.55 -1.15
CA ARG A 54 25.73 4.48 -0.76
C ARG A 54 25.87 5.70 -1.69
N ILE A 55 25.37 5.64 -2.92
CA ILE A 55 25.52 6.70 -3.93
C ILE A 55 24.29 7.61 -3.96
N ASN A 56 24.52 8.92 -3.79
CA ASN A 56 23.52 10.00 -3.90
C ASN A 56 22.68 9.80 -5.16
N SER A 57 21.37 9.63 -5.00
CA SER A 57 20.58 9.09 -6.10
C SER A 57 19.76 10.15 -6.80
N LEU A 58 19.71 10.06 -8.14
CA LEU A 58 18.64 10.61 -8.98
C LEU A 58 17.21 10.19 -8.55
N ALA A 59 17.04 9.29 -7.57
CA ALA A 59 15.72 8.87 -7.08
C ALA A 59 15.08 9.88 -6.09
N ASN A 60 15.77 10.95 -5.69
CA ASN A 60 15.11 12.08 -5.01
C ASN A 60 14.44 13.02 -6.02
N THR A 61 14.86 12.95 -7.29
CA THR A 61 14.29 13.70 -8.43
C THR A 61 13.34 12.86 -9.28
N ARG A 62 13.21 11.55 -9.02
CA ARG A 62 12.33 10.61 -9.72
C ARG A 62 11.34 9.99 -8.74
N GLY A 63 10.16 9.63 -9.22
CA GLY A 63 9.06 9.07 -8.44
C GLY A 63 7.89 10.03 -8.26
N MET A 64 6.85 9.57 -7.56
CA MET A 64 5.65 10.35 -7.26
C MET A 64 5.88 11.24 -6.02
N ILE A 65 5.64 12.55 -6.15
CA ILE A 65 5.92 13.55 -5.10
C ILE A 65 5.06 13.26 -3.88
N GLU A 66 3.81 12.87 -4.10
CA GLU A 66 2.78 12.57 -3.12
C GLU A 66 3.23 11.49 -2.12
N TYR A 67 4.08 10.55 -2.54
CA TYR A 67 4.56 9.41 -1.73
C TYR A 67 6.02 9.59 -1.28
N THR A 68 6.65 10.72 -1.64
CA THR A 68 8.07 10.98 -1.35
C THR A 68 8.22 11.69 -0.01
N GLU A 69 9.07 11.18 0.86
CA GLU A 69 9.25 11.73 2.20
C GLU A 69 9.87 13.15 2.23
N PRO A 70 9.58 13.96 3.27
CA PRO A 70 10.02 15.35 3.35
C PRO A 70 11.53 15.55 3.27
N GLN A 71 12.32 14.61 3.82
CA GLN A 71 13.78 14.74 3.87
C GLN A 71 14.41 14.76 2.46
N CYS A 72 13.76 14.13 1.46
CA CYS A 72 14.18 14.20 0.06
C CYS A 72 14.09 15.62 -0.51
N PHE A 73 13.24 16.48 0.06
CA PHE A 73 13.05 17.87 -0.36
C PHE A 73 13.85 18.87 0.48
N LYS A 74 14.34 18.44 1.66
CA LYS A 74 15.23 19.25 2.51
C LYS A 74 16.70 19.11 2.12
N SER A 75 17.11 17.97 1.56
CA SER A 75 18.50 17.74 1.18
C SER A 75 18.65 16.90 -0.08
N LEU A 76 19.35 17.44 -1.08
CA LEU A 76 19.72 16.72 -2.30
C LEU A 76 20.65 15.53 -2.02
N LYS A 77 21.34 15.52 -0.88
CA LYS A 77 22.23 14.44 -0.46
C LYS A 77 21.53 13.37 0.39
N TYR A 78 20.24 13.55 0.70
CA TYR A 78 19.49 12.58 1.48
C TYR A 78 19.45 11.22 0.78
N LYS A 79 19.65 10.14 1.54
CA LYS A 79 19.67 8.78 1.02
C LYS A 79 18.43 8.05 1.52
N LYS A 80 17.51 7.73 0.59
CA LYS A 80 16.36 6.90 0.87
C LYS A 80 16.79 5.56 1.48
N ASN A 81 16.12 5.13 2.54
CA ASN A 81 16.35 3.89 3.28
C ASN A 81 15.02 3.14 3.49
N LYS A 82 14.98 2.08 4.31
CA LYS A 82 13.75 1.34 4.61
C LYS A 82 12.65 2.24 5.17
N LYS A 83 12.99 3.24 6.00
CA LYS A 83 12.04 4.21 6.57
C LYS A 83 11.44 5.14 5.51
N SER A 84 12.10 5.34 4.37
CA SER A 84 11.52 6.01 3.20
C SER A 84 10.35 5.23 2.62
N ASP A 85 10.48 3.90 2.51
CA ASP A 85 9.38 3.06 2.04
C ASP A 85 8.23 3.04 3.07
N ILE A 86 8.53 3.10 4.38
CA ILE A 86 7.50 3.21 5.42
C ILE A 86 6.69 4.50 5.28
N TYR A 87 7.34 5.63 4.95
CA TYR A 87 6.62 6.86 4.66
C TYR A 87 5.65 6.69 3.49
N SER A 88 6.14 6.14 2.38
CA SER A 88 5.31 5.88 1.21
C SER A 88 4.17 4.90 1.50
N LEU A 89 4.42 3.90 2.37
CA LEU A 89 3.39 2.99 2.85
C LEU A 89 2.35 3.74 3.69
N GLY A 90 2.73 4.68 4.55
CA GLY A 90 1.77 5.52 5.28
C GLY A 90 0.81 6.27 4.36
N VAL A 91 1.32 6.88 3.30
CA VAL A 91 0.49 7.56 2.29
C VAL A 91 -0.44 6.56 1.58
N LEU A 92 0.05 5.37 1.23
CA LEU A 92 -0.77 4.29 0.65
C LEU A 92 -1.88 3.82 1.59
N LEU A 93 -1.57 3.66 2.88
CA LEU A 93 -2.55 3.24 3.89
C LEU A 93 -3.66 4.29 4.03
N TRP A 94 -3.30 5.57 4.03
CA TRP A 94 -4.27 6.67 3.97
C TRP A 94 -5.10 6.64 2.69
N GLU A 95 -4.48 6.45 1.51
CA GLU A 95 -5.20 6.36 0.22
C GLU A 95 -6.20 5.19 0.18
N ILE A 96 -5.83 4.03 0.74
CA ILE A 96 -6.74 2.88 0.90
C ILE A 96 -7.92 3.23 1.82
N SER A 97 -7.62 3.93 2.92
CA SER A 97 -8.60 4.34 3.92
C SER A 97 -9.57 5.39 3.37
N SER A 98 -9.07 6.42 2.68
CA SER A 98 -9.87 7.52 2.12
C SER A 98 -10.56 7.17 0.81
N GLY A 99 -9.98 6.24 0.03
CA GLY A 99 -10.40 5.97 -1.34
C GLY A 99 -10.12 7.13 -2.30
N ARG A 100 -9.27 8.08 -1.92
CA ARG A 100 -8.97 9.32 -2.67
C ARG A 100 -7.48 9.41 -3.00
N PRO A 101 -7.12 9.97 -4.17
CA PRO A 101 -5.74 10.29 -4.48
C PRO A 101 -5.13 11.25 -3.46
N PRO A 102 -3.90 11.00 -3.00
CA PRO A 102 -3.22 11.88 -2.06
C PRO A 102 -2.91 13.25 -2.69
N PHE A 103 -3.09 14.27 -1.88
CA PHE A 103 -2.93 15.69 -2.13
C PHE A 103 -3.75 16.22 -3.32
N SER A 104 -4.97 15.70 -3.52
CA SER A 104 -5.85 16.09 -4.63
C SER A 104 -6.17 17.59 -4.65
N ASP A 105 -6.20 18.21 -3.46
CA ASP A 105 -6.62 19.60 -3.27
C ASP A 105 -5.42 20.56 -3.26
N CYS A 106 -4.19 20.02 -3.37
CA CYS A 106 -2.96 20.81 -3.41
C CYS A 106 -2.52 21.07 -4.86
N GLU A 107 -2.16 22.32 -5.17
CA GLU A 107 -1.61 22.63 -6.49
C GLU A 107 -0.27 21.91 -6.69
N ARG A 108 -0.13 21.21 -7.83
CA ARG A 108 1.05 20.38 -8.14
C ARG A 108 2.38 21.14 -8.07
N SER A 109 2.37 22.44 -8.37
CA SER A 109 3.54 23.33 -8.29
C SER A 109 4.00 23.59 -6.85
N LEU A 110 3.08 23.57 -5.88
CA LEU A 110 3.30 23.86 -4.46
C LEU A 110 3.50 22.59 -3.61
N LEU A 111 3.09 21.43 -4.12
CA LEU A 111 3.05 20.17 -3.39
C LEU A 111 4.38 19.80 -2.70
N ARG A 112 5.52 20.07 -3.37
CA ARG A 112 6.84 19.77 -2.81
C ARG A 112 7.08 20.54 -1.51
N ASP A 113 6.82 21.84 -1.52
CA ASP A 113 7.03 22.70 -0.35
C ASP A 113 5.97 22.39 0.71
N HIS A 114 4.72 22.14 0.30
CA HIS A 114 3.64 21.72 1.18
C HIS A 114 4.02 20.47 2.02
N ILE A 115 4.53 19.41 1.39
CA ILE A 115 4.97 18.18 2.09
C ILE A 115 6.21 18.46 2.96
N LYS A 116 7.17 19.24 2.44
CA LYS A 116 8.42 19.60 3.11
C LYS A 116 8.16 20.32 4.44
N ASP A 117 7.15 21.18 4.47
CA ASP A 117 6.72 21.96 5.63
C ASP A 117 5.92 21.13 6.66
N GLY A 118 5.68 19.85 6.36
CA GLY A 118 5.06 18.91 7.31
C GLY A 118 3.55 18.75 7.13
N ASN A 119 2.93 19.45 6.17
CA ASN A 119 1.51 19.30 5.91
C ASN A 119 1.20 17.89 5.40
N ARG A 120 0.05 17.34 5.84
CA ARG A 120 -0.42 15.99 5.53
C ARG A 120 -1.91 16.04 5.24
N GLU A 121 -2.40 14.93 4.73
CA GLU A 121 -3.83 14.71 4.55
C GLU A 121 -4.57 14.71 5.88
N GLU A 122 -5.82 15.17 5.82
CA GLU A 122 -6.74 15.10 6.95
C GLU A 122 -7.19 13.65 7.20
N PRO A 123 -7.39 13.26 8.46
CA PRO A 123 -8.00 11.98 8.78
C PRO A 123 -9.41 11.85 8.20
N THR A 124 -9.74 10.65 7.76
CA THR A 124 -11.09 10.31 7.26
C THR A 124 -11.97 9.87 8.42
N GLU A 125 -13.20 10.37 8.51
CA GLU A 125 -14.12 10.12 9.64
C GLU A 125 -14.44 8.64 9.89
N ASP A 126 -14.48 7.81 8.83
CA ASP A 126 -14.87 6.39 8.93
C ASP A 126 -13.70 5.42 9.21
N THR A 127 -12.48 5.93 9.44
CA THR A 127 -11.31 5.06 9.63
C THR A 127 -11.13 4.67 11.09
N PRO A 128 -10.97 3.37 11.41
CA PRO A 128 -10.67 2.94 12.77
C PRO A 128 -9.46 3.68 13.36
N LEU A 129 -9.59 4.18 14.59
CA LEU A 129 -8.59 5.04 15.23
C LEU A 129 -7.18 4.43 15.21
N LYS A 130 -7.06 3.11 15.46
CA LYS A 130 -5.77 2.41 15.45
C LYS A 130 -5.16 2.29 14.05
N TYR A 131 -5.98 2.20 12.99
CA TYR A 131 -5.51 2.27 11.60
C TYR A 131 -5.07 3.70 11.24
N GLN A 132 -5.82 4.71 11.69
CA GLN A 132 -5.44 6.12 11.54
C GLN A 132 -4.10 6.43 12.19
N GLN A 133 -3.96 6.09 13.48
CA GLN A 133 -2.72 6.29 14.22
C GLN A 133 -1.54 5.59 13.55
N LEU A 134 -1.77 4.40 12.96
CA LEU A 134 -0.74 3.66 12.26
C LEU A 134 -0.23 4.41 11.02
N TYR A 135 -1.10 4.83 10.10
CA TYR A 135 -0.63 5.55 8.91
C TYR A 135 -0.03 6.91 9.29
N GLN A 136 -0.53 7.54 10.36
CA GLN A 136 0.02 8.78 10.87
C GLN A 136 1.45 8.60 11.43
N LYS A 137 1.69 7.51 12.17
CA LYS A 137 3.04 7.15 12.63
C LYS A 137 3.97 6.83 11.45
N CYS A 138 3.45 6.22 10.38
CA CYS A 138 4.24 5.87 9.20
C CYS A 138 4.76 7.08 8.41
N TRP A 139 3.99 8.17 8.33
CA TRP A 139 4.37 9.36 7.55
C TRP A 139 5.00 10.50 8.37
N GLU A 140 5.48 10.17 9.57
CA GLU A 140 6.17 11.12 10.45
C GLU A 140 7.34 11.80 9.74
N SER A 141 7.54 13.08 10.05
CA SER A 141 8.56 13.88 9.37
C SER A 141 9.97 13.38 9.64
N GLU A 142 10.24 12.93 10.87
CA GLU A 142 11.51 12.34 11.26
C GLU A 142 11.53 10.83 10.93
N PRO A 143 12.43 10.34 10.05
CA PRO A 143 12.43 8.94 9.63
C PRO A 143 12.56 7.92 10.76
N ASN A 144 13.30 8.26 11.82
CA ASN A 144 13.51 7.37 12.95
C ASN A 144 12.28 7.24 13.87
N SER A 145 11.33 8.19 13.81
CA SER A 145 10.07 8.13 14.56
C SER A 145 9.05 7.18 13.93
N ARG A 146 9.26 6.79 12.67
CA ARG A 146 8.39 5.85 11.96
C ARG A 146 8.62 4.43 12.48
N PRO A 147 7.59 3.56 12.49
CA PRO A 147 7.77 2.14 12.82
C PRO A 147 8.66 1.43 11.80
N ASP A 148 9.13 0.23 12.11
CA ASP A 148 9.61 -0.70 11.08
C ASP A 148 8.44 -1.46 10.40
N ILE A 149 8.76 -2.28 9.41
CA ILE A 149 7.72 -2.97 8.63
C ILE A 149 7.09 -4.13 9.41
N GLU A 150 7.83 -4.71 10.36
CA GLU A 150 7.33 -5.72 11.29
C GLU A 150 6.23 -5.14 12.17
N GLU A 151 6.48 -4.01 12.83
CA GLU A 151 5.50 -3.28 13.65
C GLU A 151 4.23 -2.93 12.84
N VAL A 152 4.40 -2.46 11.60
CA VAL A 152 3.27 -2.10 10.72
C VAL A 152 2.44 -3.34 10.38
N TYR A 153 3.08 -4.42 9.95
CA TYR A 153 2.40 -5.66 9.59
C TYR A 153 1.62 -6.26 10.77
N GLU A 154 2.22 -6.27 11.96
CA GLU A 154 1.58 -6.77 13.18
C GLU A 154 0.37 -5.94 13.57
N THR A 155 0.48 -4.61 13.50
CA THR A 155 -0.64 -3.70 13.82
C THR A 155 -1.84 -3.93 12.89
N ILE A 156 -1.61 -4.06 11.58
CA ILE A 156 -2.70 -4.32 10.62
C ILE A 156 -3.28 -5.74 10.82
N SER A 157 -2.44 -6.72 11.16
CA SER A 157 -2.88 -8.09 11.42
C SER A 157 -3.83 -8.15 12.61
N GLN A 158 -3.52 -7.41 13.69
CA GLN A 158 -4.39 -7.29 14.87
C GLN A 158 -5.73 -6.64 14.52
N LEU A 159 -5.72 -5.56 13.74
CA LEU A 159 -6.94 -4.88 13.28
C LEU A 159 -7.87 -5.85 12.53
N LYS A 160 -7.30 -6.70 11.67
CA LYS A 160 -8.08 -7.71 10.97
C LYS A 160 -8.75 -8.69 11.93
N THR A 161 -8.04 -9.15 12.97
CA THR A 161 -8.61 -10.09 13.95
C THR A 161 -9.67 -9.44 14.84
N GLU A 162 -9.51 -8.15 15.18
CA GLU A 162 -10.47 -7.38 15.96
C GLU A 162 -11.80 -7.23 15.18
N ASP A 163 -11.75 -6.96 13.87
CA ASP A 163 -12.94 -6.92 12.99
C ASP A 163 -13.71 -8.26 12.95
N PHE A 164 -13.02 -9.41 12.97
CA PHE A 164 -13.68 -10.73 13.01
C PHE A 164 -14.30 -11.05 14.37
N SER A 165 -13.81 -10.46 15.46
CA SER A 165 -14.32 -10.70 16.83
C SER A 165 -15.61 -9.95 17.17
N LEU A 166 -15.99 -8.96 16.34
CA LEU A 166 -17.24 -8.21 16.47
C LEU A 166 -18.43 -8.87 15.71
N LEU A 167 -18.20 -9.96 14.99
CA LEU A 167 -19.29 -10.77 14.45
C LEU A 167 -19.92 -11.57 15.60
N PRO A 168 -21.27 -11.59 15.74
CA PRO A 168 -21.92 -12.46 16.72
C PRO A 168 -21.46 -13.89 16.44
N SER A 169 -20.85 -14.51 17.45
CA SER A 169 -20.54 -15.93 17.39
C SER A 169 -21.83 -16.69 17.06
N PRO A 170 -21.85 -17.57 16.04
CA PRO A 170 -22.95 -18.49 15.89
C PRO A 170 -22.97 -19.33 17.17
N GLN A 171 -24.01 -19.17 17.99
CA GLN A 171 -24.27 -20.04 19.12
C GLN A 171 -24.52 -21.45 18.56
N SER A 172 -23.45 -22.22 18.38
CA SER A 172 -23.54 -23.64 18.11
C SER A 172 -23.86 -24.33 19.43
N ASN A 173 -25.15 -24.59 19.66
CA ASN A 173 -25.58 -25.65 20.55
C ASN A 173 -25.04 -26.97 20.00
N ILE A 174 -23.89 -27.42 20.51
CA ILE A 174 -23.38 -28.77 20.27
C ILE A 174 -23.61 -29.55 21.56
N ASN A 175 -24.81 -30.09 21.69
CA ASN A 175 -25.03 -31.29 22.48
C ASN A 175 -25.16 -32.46 21.50
N GLU A 176 -24.29 -33.45 21.74
CA GLU A 176 -24.41 -34.85 21.33
C GLU A 176 -24.33 -35.19 19.84
N ILE A 177 -23.11 -35.53 19.37
CA ILE A 177 -22.86 -36.85 18.77
C ILE A 177 -21.51 -37.35 19.27
N LYS A 178 -21.53 -38.38 20.12
CA LYS A 178 -20.35 -39.17 20.49
C LYS A 178 -20.05 -40.20 19.40
N SER A 179 -18.75 -40.37 19.17
CA SER A 179 -18.07 -41.56 18.65
C SER A 179 -18.16 -41.85 17.14
N SER A 180 -17.06 -41.63 16.44
CA SER A 180 -16.27 -42.75 15.89
C SER A 180 -14.86 -42.30 15.52
N ASN A 181 -13.90 -43.16 15.86
CA ASN A 181 -12.46 -43.05 15.65
C ASN A 181 -12.09 -43.02 14.17
N ILE A 182 -11.09 -42.21 13.78
CA ILE A 182 -10.10 -42.45 12.72
C ILE A 182 -8.92 -41.50 13.08
N ASP A 183 -7.92 -41.99 13.81
CA ASP A 183 -6.64 -42.55 13.32
C ASP A 183 -5.74 -41.52 12.62
N TYR A 184 -4.72 -41.07 13.35
CA TYR A 184 -3.62 -40.24 12.87
C TYR A 184 -2.59 -41.17 12.20
N ASN A 185 -2.24 -40.89 10.95
CA ASN A 185 -0.92 -41.26 10.45
C ASN A 185 -0.34 -40.13 9.61
N ASP A 186 0.85 -39.71 10.05
CA ASP A 186 1.89 -39.05 9.29
C ASP A 186 2.11 -39.74 7.94
N ASP A 187 2.47 -38.94 6.93
CA ASP A 187 3.64 -39.26 6.11
C ASP A 187 4.11 -38.02 5.34
N LEU A 188 5.18 -37.43 5.87
CA LEU A 188 6.13 -36.62 5.13
C LEU A 188 6.83 -37.52 4.10
N ASN A 189 6.68 -37.22 2.81
CA ASN A 189 7.61 -37.72 1.80
C ASN A 189 8.13 -36.57 0.94
N ILE A 190 9.30 -36.07 1.36
CA ILE A 190 10.23 -35.32 0.54
C ILE A 190 10.90 -36.35 -0.38
N SER A 191 10.77 -36.17 -1.70
CA SER A 191 11.78 -36.65 -2.63
C SER A 191 12.03 -35.59 -3.69
N ASP A 192 13.33 -35.30 -3.83
CA ASP A 192 13.94 -34.45 -4.83
C ASP A 192 13.59 -34.94 -6.25
N ASP A 193 13.27 -34.01 -7.14
CA ASP A 193 13.65 -34.19 -8.53
C ASP A 193 13.94 -32.85 -9.20
N LEU A 194 15.24 -32.61 -9.42
CA LEU A 194 15.79 -31.52 -10.20
C LEU A 194 15.79 -31.90 -11.69
N ASN A 195 15.48 -30.91 -12.52
CA ASN A 195 15.70 -30.83 -13.98
C ASN A 195 14.73 -31.58 -14.90
N SER A 196 13.74 -30.82 -15.39
CA SER A 196 13.40 -30.87 -16.82
C SER A 196 13.06 -29.46 -17.31
N LYS A 197 13.95 -28.93 -18.16
CA LYS A 197 13.69 -27.75 -18.99
C LYS A 197 12.47 -28.01 -19.87
N ARG A 198 11.40 -27.23 -19.69
CA ARG A 198 10.47 -26.91 -20.78
C ARG A 198 10.15 -25.43 -20.74
N GLU A 199 10.70 -24.71 -21.72
CA GLU A 199 10.14 -23.47 -22.18
C GLU A 199 8.66 -23.71 -22.51
N SER A 200 7.78 -23.09 -21.74
CA SER A 200 6.42 -22.86 -22.17
C SER A 200 6.08 -21.43 -21.81
N SER A 201 5.75 -20.66 -22.85
CA SER A 201 5.13 -19.36 -22.76
C SER A 201 3.78 -19.49 -22.05
N HIS A 202 3.79 -19.57 -20.72
CA HIS A 202 2.61 -19.37 -19.92
C HIS A 202 2.27 -17.88 -19.97
N LYS A 203 1.37 -17.51 -20.89
CA LYS A 203 0.60 -16.27 -20.72
C LYS A 203 -0.11 -16.40 -19.35
N PRO A 204 0.04 -15.46 -18.42
CA PRO A 204 -0.70 -15.52 -17.18
C PRO A 204 -2.19 -15.42 -17.54
N ASN A 205 -2.93 -16.52 -17.33
CA ASN A 205 -4.39 -16.52 -17.33
C ASN A 205 -4.91 -15.90 -16.03
N GLY A 206 -4.54 -14.63 -15.82
CA GLY A 206 -4.97 -13.79 -14.71
C GLY A 206 -4.84 -12.35 -15.17
N PHE A 207 -5.96 -11.61 -15.19
CA PHE A 207 -5.95 -10.20 -15.55
C PHE A 207 -5.16 -9.41 -14.49
N ILE A 208 -3.87 -9.17 -14.73
CA ILE A 208 -3.07 -8.25 -13.92
C ILE A 208 -3.54 -6.82 -14.20
N LYS A 209 -3.99 -6.11 -13.17
CA LYS A 209 -4.44 -4.71 -13.26
C LYS A 209 -3.64 -3.83 -12.29
N LYS A 210 -3.47 -2.54 -12.58
CA LYS A 210 -2.90 -1.58 -11.62
C LYS A 210 -3.97 -1.17 -10.60
N VAL A 211 -3.60 -1.09 -9.33
CA VAL A 211 -4.48 -0.67 -8.22
C VAL A 211 -4.99 0.76 -8.42
N SER A 212 -4.18 1.67 -8.98
CA SER A 212 -4.61 3.05 -9.22
C SER A 212 -5.93 3.16 -9.99
N LYS A 213 -6.20 2.23 -10.92
CA LYS A 213 -7.46 2.20 -11.68
C LYS A 213 -8.69 1.90 -10.81
N TYR A 214 -8.50 1.24 -9.67
CA TYR A 214 -9.57 0.95 -8.72
C TYR A 214 -9.95 2.21 -7.93
N PHE A 215 -8.96 2.98 -7.46
CA PHE A 215 -9.20 4.26 -6.78
C PHE A 215 -9.88 5.28 -7.71
N ASP A 216 -9.47 5.35 -8.98
CA ASP A 216 -10.14 6.18 -9.99
C ASP A 216 -11.62 5.76 -10.19
N SER A 217 -11.93 4.47 -10.07
CA SER A 217 -13.28 3.92 -10.26
C SER A 217 -14.18 4.05 -9.02
N GLU A 218 -13.60 4.14 -7.83
CA GLU A 218 -14.34 4.32 -6.57
C GLU A 218 -14.82 5.77 -6.41
N LEU A 219 -14.03 6.74 -6.91
CA LEU A 219 -14.46 8.13 -7.17
C LEU A 219 -15.68 8.23 -8.10
N LEU A 220 -15.75 7.39 -9.13
CA LEU A 220 -16.91 7.33 -10.04
C LEU A 220 -18.15 6.70 -9.37
N ARG A 221 -17.96 5.82 -8.38
CA ARG A 221 -19.06 5.20 -7.62
C ARG A 221 -19.55 6.05 -6.44
N SER A 222 -18.71 6.90 -5.85
CA SER A 222 -19.07 7.76 -4.72
C SER A 222 -19.87 9.02 -5.11
N GLY A 223 -20.23 9.17 -6.39
CA GLY A 223 -21.14 10.23 -6.84
C GLY A 223 -20.54 11.64 -6.83
N LEU A 224 -19.26 11.80 -6.49
CA LEU A 224 -18.54 13.06 -6.67
C LEU A 224 -18.22 13.22 -8.16
N ARG A 225 -19.11 13.91 -8.88
CA ARG A 225 -18.90 14.29 -10.28
C ARG A 225 -17.57 15.06 -10.37
N SER A 226 -16.64 14.52 -11.15
CA SER A 226 -15.42 15.23 -11.53
C SER A 226 -15.81 16.54 -12.24
N MET A 227 -15.60 17.66 -11.57
CA MET A 227 -15.69 18.98 -12.16
C MET A 227 -14.50 19.19 -13.09
N THR A 228 -14.76 19.27 -14.41
CA THR A 228 -13.71 19.59 -15.38
C THR A 228 -13.69 21.10 -15.62
N LEU A 229 -12.59 21.77 -15.24
CA LEU A 229 -12.36 23.16 -15.61
C LEU A 229 -12.24 23.29 -17.14
N ARG A 230 -13.21 23.96 -17.77
CA ARG A 230 -13.12 24.39 -19.16
C ARG A 230 -13.02 25.91 -19.23
N THR A 231 -12.13 26.38 -20.09
CA THR A 231 -11.95 27.82 -20.34
C THR A 231 -12.66 28.17 -21.64
N ARG A 232 -13.64 29.07 -21.58
CA ARG A 232 -14.25 29.69 -22.77
C ARG A 232 -14.18 31.20 -22.60
N ARG A 233 -13.52 31.88 -23.55
CA ARG A 233 -13.41 33.36 -23.61
C ARG A 233 -12.86 34.02 -22.32
N GLY A 234 -11.90 33.39 -21.65
CA GLY A 234 -11.16 34.01 -20.56
C GLY A 234 -11.82 33.95 -19.17
N GLU A 235 -13.01 33.37 -19.05
CA GLU A 235 -13.67 33.15 -17.76
C GLU A 235 -13.72 31.65 -17.42
N LYS A 236 -13.46 31.31 -16.13
CA LYS A 236 -13.49 29.94 -15.61
C LYS A 236 -14.87 29.67 -15.03
N TYR A 237 -15.54 28.63 -15.52
CA TYR A 237 -16.81 28.14 -14.98
C TYR A 237 -16.73 26.65 -14.67
N PHE A 238 -17.51 26.23 -13.66
CA PHE A 238 -17.71 24.84 -13.32
C PHE A 238 -18.96 24.33 -14.04
N ASP A 239 -18.78 23.38 -14.96
CA ASP A 239 -19.89 22.70 -15.64
C ASP A 239 -19.93 21.23 -15.23
N ASP A 240 -21.14 20.74 -14.97
CA ASP A 240 -21.42 19.31 -14.83
C ASP A 240 -21.29 18.62 -16.20
N CYS A 241 -20.48 17.56 -16.30
CA CYS A 241 -20.47 16.69 -17.47
C CYS A 241 -21.83 15.96 -17.58
N LYS A 242 -22.55 16.22 -18.67
CA LYS A 242 -23.76 15.46 -19.07
C LYS A 242 -23.42 14.06 -19.57
#